data_AF-A0A356L3V9-F1
#
_entry.id   AF-A0A356L3V9-F1
#
_cell.length_a   1.000
_cell.length_b   1.000
_cell.length_c   1.000
_cell.angle_alpha   90.00
_cell.angle_beta   90.00
_cell.angle_gamma   90.00
#
_symmetry.space_group_name_H-M   'P 1'
#
loop_
_entity.id
_entity.type
_entity.pdbx_description
1 polymer ?
#
loop_
_entity_poly.entity_id
_entity_poly.type
_entity_poly.pdbx_seq_one_letter_code
_entity_poly.pdbx_strand_id
1 'polypeptide(L)'
;MNEDKILKINKRSFITVCAILVAFMIAVYIMTFFVEKGMYVELIPGAGLEYQFIGGTGYSFWRFLGSPLLVFLSEDGLSVLVIGLFILILGGAFNVIQKTKGIQSIISYLISRFKTKKYLLMYIIILAFMLLGSLFGIFEESVTLLPIIVILALSLGWDTFTGLGMCLLATGFGFSTAITNPFSIGLATEQMGLRVVEGIWFRIIIFIILYLLLCLFMTIHVKKIEKKPESSPTYESDREKFAKLNMEENFSSYNRRILKTYTLFFVWVLAAIIASSIIPALQGYSIPVIAISFLIGIFVCGLAIGEKFAHIGKMFLSGVGSIAPAIVMIALAASIKFILQDSQIMGTIIKQIVNWFSGSSPILGILFIYLIILLIQFFIGSASAKVILIIPIISIIATDLGISQNIALLAFIFGDGFTDLIYPTNPVLLIALGISSFSYTKWVKKTFLLQLIVLGLTVGFLILGYFLGY
;
A
#
# COMPACT_ATOMS: atom_id res chain seq x y z
N MET A 1 -9.73 31.90 14.06
CA MET A 1 -9.27 30.68 14.77
C MET A 1 -8.81 29.70 13.70
N ASN A 2 -7.50 29.48 13.55
CA ASN A 2 -6.96 28.50 12.60
C ASN A 2 -7.29 27.10 13.13
N GLU A 3 -8.44 26.56 12.76
CA GLU A 3 -8.70 25.13 12.93
C GLU A 3 -7.77 24.37 11.97
N ASP A 4 -6.63 23.94 12.50
CA ASP A 4 -5.62 23.19 11.77
C ASP A 4 -6.21 21.90 11.18
N LYS A 5 -5.92 21.70 9.90
CA LYS A 5 -6.37 20.55 9.11
C LYS A 5 -5.61 19.30 9.59
N ILE A 6 -6.32 18.20 9.86
CA ILE A 6 -5.70 16.92 10.27
C ILE A 6 -4.75 16.37 9.19
N LEU A 7 -5.01 16.69 7.91
CA LEU A 7 -4.34 16.11 6.74
C LEU A 7 -3.30 17.03 6.09
N LYS A 8 -2.62 17.90 6.86
CA LYS A 8 -1.57 18.75 6.30
C LYS A 8 -0.23 18.03 6.28
N ILE A 9 0.31 17.80 5.08
CA ILE A 9 1.65 17.22 4.93
C ILE A 9 2.68 18.17 5.56
N ASN A 10 3.49 17.65 6.48
CA ASN A 10 4.57 18.40 7.09
C ASN A 10 5.65 18.76 6.05
N LYS A 11 6.01 20.04 5.95
CA LYS A 11 7.00 20.54 4.96
C LYS A 11 8.34 19.80 5.04
N ARG A 12 8.85 19.52 6.24
CA ARG A 12 10.13 18.85 6.44
C ARG A 12 10.06 17.41 5.94
N SER A 13 8.99 16.70 6.32
CA SER A 13 8.75 15.33 5.84
C SER A 13 8.62 15.27 4.32
N PHE A 14 7.86 16.20 3.71
CA PHE A 14 7.72 16.30 2.26
C PHE A 14 9.06 16.48 1.55
N ILE A 15 9.90 17.42 2.01
CA ILE A 15 11.22 17.67 1.40
C ILE A 15 12.11 16.43 1.51
N THR A 16 12.12 15.77 2.67
CA THR A 16 12.91 14.54 2.86
C THR A 16 12.47 13.44 1.90
N VAL A 17 11.15 13.24 1.73
CA VAL A 17 10.62 12.23 0.80
C VAL A 17 11.00 12.56 -0.65
N CYS A 18 10.77 13.80 -1.10
CA CYS A 18 11.15 14.21 -2.46
C CYS A 18 12.65 14.04 -2.72
N ALA A 19 13.51 14.38 -1.75
CA ALA A 19 14.95 14.19 -1.86
C ALA A 19 15.33 12.72 -2.03
N ILE A 20 14.69 11.82 -1.29
CA ILE A 20 14.90 10.37 -1.42
C ILE A 20 14.48 9.89 -2.81
N LEU A 21 13.30 10.31 -3.31
CA LEU A 21 12.82 9.90 -4.63
C LEU A 21 13.72 10.42 -5.76
N VAL A 22 14.17 11.68 -5.69
CA VAL A 22 15.12 12.24 -6.66
C VAL A 22 16.46 11.50 -6.63
N ALA A 23 16.96 11.13 -5.45
CA ALA A 23 18.18 10.33 -5.35
C ALA A 23 18.03 8.96 -6.04
N PHE A 24 16.86 8.31 -5.93
CA PHE A 24 16.60 7.06 -6.65
C PHE A 24 16.47 7.25 -8.16
N MET A 25 15.82 8.32 -8.60
CA MET A 25 15.77 8.65 -10.02
C MET A 25 17.18 8.83 -10.59
N ILE A 26 18.08 9.51 -9.87
CA ILE A 26 19.49 9.66 -10.26
C ILE A 26 20.20 8.31 -10.31
N ALA A 27 20.00 7.45 -9.31
CA ALA A 27 20.60 6.12 -9.28
C ALA A 27 20.18 5.26 -10.48
N VAL A 28 18.88 5.26 -10.81
CA VAL A 28 18.35 4.56 -12.00
C VAL A 28 18.92 5.16 -13.28
N TYR A 29 18.99 6.48 -13.40
CA TYR A 29 19.59 7.14 -14.55
C TYR A 29 21.05 6.71 -14.76
N ILE A 30 21.85 6.66 -13.69
CA ILE A 30 23.24 6.19 -13.74
C ILE A 30 23.29 4.72 -14.18
N MET A 31 22.40 3.88 -13.67
CA MET A 31 22.31 2.45 -14.03
C MET A 31 22.11 2.25 -15.53
N THR A 32 21.38 3.14 -16.21
CA THR A 32 21.16 3.03 -17.67
C THR A 32 22.46 3.07 -18.48
N PHE A 33 23.55 3.63 -17.96
CA PHE A 33 24.84 3.67 -18.67
C PHE A 33 25.65 2.38 -18.55
N PHE A 34 25.31 1.53 -17.57
CA PHE A 34 26.02 0.28 -17.30
C PHE A 34 25.27 -0.95 -17.80
N VAL A 35 23.95 -0.84 -18.00
CA VAL A 35 23.10 -1.94 -18.44
C VAL A 35 22.70 -1.75 -19.89
N GLU A 36 22.90 -2.78 -20.70
CA GLU A 36 22.52 -2.78 -22.11
C GLU A 36 21.00 -2.84 -22.28
N LYS A 37 20.51 -2.35 -23.41
CA LYS A 37 19.09 -2.36 -23.74
C LYS A 37 18.61 -3.71 -24.26
N GLY A 38 17.45 -4.12 -23.77
CA GLY A 38 16.84 -5.41 -24.09
C GLY A 38 15.39 -5.47 -23.63
N MET A 39 14.57 -6.17 -24.42
CA MET A 39 13.14 -6.31 -24.18
C MET A 39 12.68 -7.73 -24.44
N TYR A 40 11.63 -8.15 -23.74
CA TYR A 40 10.94 -9.39 -24.02
C TYR A 40 9.82 -9.11 -25.01
N VAL A 41 9.80 -9.86 -26.12
CA VAL A 41 8.82 -9.71 -27.19
C VAL A 41 8.21 -11.06 -27.48
N GLU A 42 6.90 -11.09 -27.67
CA GLU A 42 6.21 -12.27 -28.18
C GLU A 42 6.39 -12.30 -29.70
N LEU A 43 7.32 -13.12 -30.17
CA LEU A 43 7.61 -13.25 -31.61
C LEU A 43 6.54 -14.07 -32.34
N ILE A 44 5.89 -14.99 -31.61
CA ILE A 44 4.80 -15.84 -32.10
C ILE A 44 3.68 -15.79 -31.05
N PRO A 45 2.45 -15.39 -31.43
CA PRO A 45 1.32 -15.36 -30.50
C PRO A 45 1.09 -16.72 -29.83
N GLY A 46 1.13 -16.75 -28.50
CA GLY A 46 0.95 -17.95 -27.68
C GLY A 46 2.21 -18.78 -27.43
N ALA A 47 3.37 -18.43 -28.01
CA ALA A 47 4.63 -19.16 -27.80
C ALA A 47 5.42 -18.69 -26.58
N GLY A 48 4.99 -17.60 -25.93
CA GLY A 48 5.68 -17.01 -24.80
C GLY A 48 6.62 -15.87 -25.18
N LEU A 49 7.22 -15.26 -24.16
CA LEU A 49 8.08 -14.09 -24.33
C LEU A 49 9.54 -14.51 -24.58
N GLU A 50 10.11 -14.09 -25.72
CA GLU A 50 11.52 -14.27 -26.02
C GLU A 50 12.30 -12.97 -25.79
N TYR A 51 13.52 -13.08 -25.28
CA TYR A 51 14.37 -11.92 -25.10
C TYR A 51 15.00 -11.48 -26.42
N GLN A 52 14.82 -10.20 -26.75
CA GLN A 52 15.49 -9.53 -27.85
C GLN A 52 16.50 -8.49 -27.33
N PHE A 53 17.73 -8.60 -27.81
CA PHE A 53 18.78 -7.61 -27.57
C PHE A 53 18.59 -6.41 -28.50
N ILE A 54 18.54 -5.20 -27.95
CA ILE A 54 18.35 -3.96 -28.72
C ILE A 54 19.71 -3.29 -29.00
N GLY A 55 20.65 -3.40 -28.06
CA GLY A 55 21.98 -2.81 -28.15
C GLY A 55 22.04 -1.35 -27.67
N GLY A 56 23.24 -0.97 -27.21
CA GLY A 56 23.53 0.36 -26.67
C GLY A 56 23.22 0.52 -25.18
N THR A 57 23.73 1.61 -24.61
CA THR A 57 23.54 2.02 -23.22
C THR A 57 23.15 3.50 -23.14
N GLY A 58 22.76 3.95 -21.95
CA GLY A 58 22.49 5.34 -21.63
C GLY A 58 21.07 5.78 -21.93
N TYR A 59 20.70 6.86 -21.26
CA TYR A 59 19.38 7.49 -21.32
C TYR A 59 19.52 9.00 -21.49
N SER A 60 18.57 9.64 -22.17
CA SER A 60 18.64 11.08 -22.44
C SER A 60 18.50 11.89 -21.15
N PHE A 61 19.47 12.78 -20.89
CA PHE A 61 19.44 13.67 -19.72
C PHE A 61 18.18 14.55 -19.69
N TRP A 62 17.72 15.03 -20.85
CA TRP A 62 16.50 15.85 -20.93
C TRP A 62 15.23 15.05 -20.66
N ARG A 63 15.16 13.79 -21.10
CA ARG A 63 14.04 12.89 -20.76
C ARG A 63 14.08 12.48 -19.29
N PHE A 64 15.27 12.31 -18.71
CA PHE A 64 15.46 12.12 -17.28
C PHE A 64 14.91 13.29 -16.48
N LEU A 65 15.34 14.53 -16.78
CA LEU A 65 14.88 15.71 -16.07
C LEU A 65 13.37 15.94 -16.24
N GLY A 66 12.84 15.66 -17.44
CA GLY A 66 11.41 15.76 -17.76
C GLY A 66 10.55 14.59 -17.28
N SER A 67 11.14 13.53 -16.72
CA SER A 67 10.40 12.31 -16.35
C SER A 67 9.18 12.52 -15.43
N PRO A 68 9.19 13.45 -14.45
CA PRO A 68 8.01 13.69 -13.60
C PRO A 68 6.80 14.26 -14.35
N LEU A 69 7.02 14.82 -15.54
CA LEU A 69 5.95 15.31 -16.40
C LEU A 69 5.62 14.29 -17.50
N LEU A 70 6.65 13.69 -18.09
CA LEU A 70 6.50 12.71 -19.17
C LEU A 70 5.78 11.44 -18.71
N VAL A 71 5.85 11.09 -17.43
CA VAL A 71 5.15 9.92 -16.89
C VAL A 71 3.64 9.98 -17.11
N PHE A 72 3.03 11.18 -17.11
CA PHE A 72 1.59 11.33 -17.39
C PHE A 72 1.21 11.08 -18.85
N LEU A 73 2.19 11.10 -19.76
CA LEU A 73 2.02 10.78 -21.18
C LEU A 73 2.42 9.35 -21.53
N SER A 74 2.91 8.58 -20.55
CA SER A 74 3.30 7.18 -20.72
C SER A 74 2.07 6.25 -20.69
N GLU A 75 2.29 4.97 -20.99
CA GLU A 75 1.26 3.92 -20.88
C GLU A 75 0.64 3.85 -19.47
N ASP A 76 1.45 4.09 -18.43
CA ASP A 76 0.99 4.14 -17.04
C ASP A 76 0.37 5.50 -16.64
N GLY A 77 0.42 6.50 -17.52
CA GLY A 77 0.06 7.88 -17.21
C GLY A 77 -1.39 8.03 -16.71
N LEU A 78 -2.32 7.26 -17.31
CA LEU A 78 -3.71 7.21 -16.86
C LEU A 78 -3.82 6.69 -15.42
N SER A 79 -3.14 5.60 -15.09
CA SER A 79 -3.15 5.01 -13.75
C SER A 79 -2.59 5.99 -12.71
N VAL A 80 -1.46 6.65 -13.02
CA VAL A 80 -0.84 7.66 -12.15
C VAL A 80 -1.78 8.84 -11.91
N LEU A 81 -2.46 9.32 -12.96
CA LEU A 81 -3.44 10.40 -12.88
C LEU A 81 -4.66 10.02 -12.05
N VAL A 82 -5.20 8.81 -12.25
CA VAL A 82 -6.33 8.28 -11.49
C VAL A 82 -6.00 8.17 -10.00
N ILE A 83 -4.81 7.65 -9.64
CA ILE A 83 -4.34 7.58 -8.25
C ILE A 83 -4.19 8.99 -7.66
N GLY A 84 -3.59 9.93 -8.40
CA GLY A 84 -3.45 11.32 -7.96
C GLY A 84 -4.81 11.98 -7.70
N LEU A 85 -5.76 11.82 -8.61
CA LEU A 85 -7.12 12.35 -8.46
C LEU A 85 -7.86 11.72 -7.28
N PHE A 86 -7.73 10.41 -7.11
CA PHE A 86 -8.32 9.69 -5.99
C PHE A 86 -7.84 10.26 -4.64
N ILE A 87 -6.53 10.43 -4.48
CA ILE A 87 -5.93 10.99 -3.26
C ILE A 87 -6.39 12.43 -2.99
N LEU A 88 -6.56 13.24 -4.05
CA LEU A 88 -7.13 14.58 -3.92
C LEU A 88 -8.58 14.55 -3.43
N ILE A 89 -9.43 13.74 -4.07
CA ILE A 89 -10.84 13.56 -3.68
C ILE A 89 -10.93 13.15 -2.23
N LEU A 90 -10.05 12.25 -1.83
CA LEU A 90 -9.98 11.77 -0.48
C LEU A 90 -9.61 12.87 0.52
N GLY A 91 -8.59 13.66 0.22
CA GLY A 91 -8.23 14.82 1.04
C GLY A 91 -9.40 15.79 1.23
N GLY A 92 -10.16 16.03 0.17
CA GLY A 92 -11.39 16.81 0.23
C GLY A 92 -12.45 16.16 1.11
N ALA A 93 -12.72 14.87 0.90
CA ALA A 93 -13.74 14.14 1.62
C ALA A 93 -13.47 14.13 3.13
N PHE A 94 -12.26 13.77 3.55
CA PHE A 94 -11.91 13.73 4.98
C PHE A 94 -11.94 15.10 5.64
N ASN A 95 -11.60 16.17 4.92
CA ASN A 95 -11.73 17.51 5.49
C ASN A 95 -13.20 17.86 5.78
N VAL A 96 -14.14 17.42 4.95
CA VAL A 96 -15.58 17.55 5.25
C VAL A 96 -15.96 16.69 6.47
N ILE A 97 -15.52 15.42 6.54
CA ILE A 97 -15.80 14.54 7.70
C ILE A 97 -15.28 15.17 9.00
N GLN A 98 -14.08 15.78 8.95
CA GLN A 98 -13.49 16.47 10.09
C GLN A 98 -14.34 17.66 10.52
N LYS A 99 -14.64 18.59 9.61
CA LYS A 99 -15.33 19.85 9.91
C LYS A 99 -16.77 19.65 10.37
N THR A 100 -17.40 18.55 9.95
CA THR A 100 -18.75 18.14 10.39
C THR A 100 -18.74 17.27 11.66
N LYS A 101 -17.60 17.11 12.34
CA LYS A 101 -17.46 16.29 13.57
C LYS A 101 -17.75 14.79 13.38
N GLY A 102 -17.60 14.28 12.16
CA GLY A 102 -17.73 12.86 11.83
C GLY A 102 -16.68 12.00 12.53
N ILE A 103 -15.41 12.40 12.42
CA ILE A 103 -14.27 11.72 13.07
C ILE A 103 -14.48 11.67 14.59
N GLN A 104 -14.85 12.81 15.17
CA GLN A 104 -15.17 12.94 16.60
C GLN A 104 -16.23 11.93 17.04
N SER A 105 -17.35 11.88 16.31
CA SER A 105 -18.48 11.00 16.64
C SER A 105 -18.12 9.51 16.58
N ILE A 106 -17.36 9.08 15.55
CA ILE A 106 -16.93 7.69 15.40
C ILE A 106 -16.00 7.28 16.54
N ILE A 107 -14.98 8.09 16.82
CA ILE A 107 -13.97 7.77 17.82
C ILE A 107 -14.57 7.78 19.23
N SER A 108 -15.39 8.77 19.58
CA SER A 108 -16.11 8.80 20.85
C SER A 108 -16.98 7.57 21.07
N TYR A 109 -17.69 7.11 20.04
CA TYR A 109 -18.46 5.87 20.10
C TYR A 109 -17.56 4.66 20.39
N LEU A 110 -16.48 4.49 19.63
CA LEU A 110 -15.54 3.38 19.80
C LEU A 110 -14.90 3.37 21.20
N ILE A 111 -14.46 4.53 21.69
CA ILE A 111 -13.91 4.66 23.04
C ILE A 111 -14.97 4.26 24.07
N SER A 112 -16.19 4.80 23.99
CA SER A 112 -17.26 4.50 24.94
C SER A 112 -17.60 3.00 25.00
N ARG A 113 -17.53 2.31 23.85
CA ARG A 113 -17.86 0.89 23.75
C ARG A 113 -16.72 -0.04 24.16
N PHE A 114 -15.46 0.36 23.90
CA PHE A 114 -14.28 -0.50 24.02
C PHE A 114 -13.25 -0.04 25.07
N LYS A 115 -13.55 0.98 25.89
CA LYS A 115 -12.62 1.51 26.92
C LYS A 115 -11.96 0.42 27.77
N THR A 116 -12.73 -0.58 28.21
CA THR A 116 -12.25 -1.70 29.05
C THR A 116 -11.64 -2.85 28.26
N LYS A 117 -11.83 -2.88 26.94
CA LYS A 117 -11.38 -3.96 26.03
C LYS A 117 -10.55 -3.40 24.88
N LYS A 118 -9.71 -2.37 25.12
CA LYS A 118 -8.94 -1.69 24.08
C LYS A 118 -8.04 -2.63 23.25
N TYR A 119 -7.44 -3.65 23.87
CA TYR A 119 -6.68 -4.68 23.15
C TYR A 119 -7.52 -5.47 22.14
N LEU A 120 -8.76 -5.82 22.50
CA LEU A 120 -9.68 -6.49 21.59
C LEU A 120 -10.02 -5.60 20.39
N LEU A 121 -10.23 -4.30 20.63
CA LEU A 121 -10.46 -3.34 19.55
C LEU A 121 -9.27 -3.28 18.59
N MET A 122 -8.04 -3.23 19.12
CA MET A 122 -6.83 -3.27 18.29
C MET A 122 -6.78 -4.53 17.42
N TYR A 123 -7.05 -5.71 17.98
CA TYR A 123 -7.05 -6.97 17.21
C TYR A 123 -8.13 -6.98 16.12
N ILE A 124 -9.33 -6.51 16.42
CA ILE A 124 -10.42 -6.41 15.44
C ILE A 124 -10.05 -5.45 14.30
N ILE A 125 -9.45 -4.30 14.63
CA ILE A 125 -9.02 -3.33 13.61
C ILE A 125 -7.91 -3.92 12.74
N ILE A 126 -6.90 -4.55 13.35
CA ILE A 126 -5.83 -5.23 12.60
C ILE A 126 -6.44 -6.29 11.67
N LEU A 127 -7.34 -7.13 12.17
CA LEU A 127 -7.97 -8.16 11.36
C LEU A 127 -8.75 -7.56 10.19
N ALA A 128 -9.53 -6.50 10.44
CA ALA A 128 -10.31 -5.83 9.41
C ALA A 128 -9.40 -5.28 8.29
N PHE A 129 -8.37 -4.51 8.63
CA PHE A 129 -7.43 -3.97 7.63
C PHE A 129 -6.63 -5.05 6.92
N MET A 130 -6.24 -6.11 7.63
CA MET A 130 -5.52 -7.23 7.03
C MET A 130 -6.42 -8.00 6.04
N LEU A 131 -7.70 -8.20 6.36
CA LEU A 131 -8.68 -8.78 5.41
C LEU A 131 -8.92 -7.86 4.21
N LEU A 132 -8.96 -6.55 4.42
CA LEU A 132 -9.10 -5.58 3.32
C LEU A 132 -7.94 -5.69 2.31
N GLY A 133 -6.70 -5.81 2.80
CA GLY A 133 -5.54 -6.06 1.95
C GLY A 133 -5.55 -7.45 1.30
N SER A 134 -5.91 -8.49 2.05
CA SER A 134 -5.81 -9.88 1.59
C SER A 134 -6.93 -10.32 0.62
N LEU A 135 -8.15 -9.82 0.83
CA LEU A 135 -9.32 -10.20 0.03
C LEU A 135 -9.57 -9.24 -1.13
N PHE A 136 -9.39 -7.94 -0.90
CA PHE A 136 -9.76 -6.90 -1.86
C PHE A 136 -8.56 -6.15 -2.45
N GLY A 137 -7.37 -6.29 -1.86
CA GLY A 137 -6.16 -5.65 -2.37
C GLY A 137 -6.11 -4.14 -2.22
N ILE A 138 -6.89 -3.58 -1.29
CA ILE A 138 -7.06 -2.13 -1.16
C ILE A 138 -5.99 -1.45 -0.28
N PHE A 139 -4.72 -1.58 -0.66
CA PHE A 139 -3.62 -1.03 0.12
C PHE A 139 -3.62 0.50 0.10
N GLU A 140 -3.76 1.10 -1.07
CA GLU A 140 -3.84 2.54 -1.33
C GLU A 140 -4.98 3.19 -0.55
N GLU A 141 -6.16 2.55 -0.58
CA GLU A 141 -7.37 3.05 0.03
C GLU A 141 -7.36 2.92 1.56
N SER A 142 -6.50 2.08 2.13
CA SER A 142 -6.38 1.98 3.59
C SER A 142 -5.76 3.24 4.22
N VAL A 143 -4.83 3.91 3.51
CA VAL A 143 -4.17 5.15 3.97
C VAL A 143 -5.17 6.26 4.22
N THR A 144 -6.33 6.16 3.59
CA THR A 144 -7.41 7.10 3.73
C THR A 144 -7.97 7.13 5.14
N LEU A 145 -8.13 5.96 5.76
CA LEU A 145 -8.66 5.78 7.11
C LEU A 145 -7.59 6.03 8.18
N LEU A 146 -6.32 6.04 7.80
CA LEU A 146 -5.18 6.16 8.72
C LEU A 146 -5.30 7.31 9.73
N PRO A 147 -5.69 8.56 9.36
CA PRO A 147 -5.81 9.65 10.34
C PRO A 147 -6.81 9.34 11.46
N ILE A 148 -7.94 8.70 11.12
CA ILE A 148 -8.95 8.30 12.10
C ILE A 148 -8.37 7.24 13.04
N ILE A 149 -7.66 6.26 12.50
CA ILE A 149 -7.03 5.18 13.29
C ILE A 149 -5.90 5.71 14.18
N VAL A 150 -5.12 6.69 13.70
CA VAL A 150 -4.10 7.39 14.50
C VAL A 150 -4.74 8.17 15.64
N ILE A 151 -5.79 8.95 15.37
CA ILE A 151 -6.49 9.69 16.42
C ILE A 151 -7.09 8.72 17.43
N LEU A 152 -7.72 7.62 16.98
CA LEU A 152 -8.27 6.58 17.85
C LEU A 152 -7.18 5.97 18.74
N ALA A 153 -6.00 5.66 18.21
CA ALA A 153 -4.87 5.14 18.98
C ALA A 153 -4.45 6.13 20.08
N LEU A 154 -4.28 7.40 19.71
CA LEU A 154 -3.93 8.47 20.65
C LEU A 154 -5.01 8.64 21.74
N SER A 155 -6.29 8.60 21.38
CA SER A 155 -7.39 8.72 22.34
C SER A 155 -7.50 7.52 23.30
N LEU A 156 -6.95 6.37 22.95
CA LEU A 156 -6.84 5.18 23.83
C LEU A 156 -5.61 5.20 24.73
N GLY A 157 -4.80 6.27 24.66
CA GLY A 157 -3.56 6.44 25.41
C GLY A 157 -2.36 5.71 24.80
N TRP A 158 -2.41 5.40 23.50
CA TRP A 158 -1.28 4.85 22.75
C TRP A 158 -0.60 5.94 21.94
N ASP A 159 0.16 5.57 20.91
CA ASP A 159 0.97 6.49 20.10
C ASP A 159 0.60 6.45 18.61
N THR A 160 1.15 7.40 17.85
CA THR A 160 0.97 7.46 16.39
C THR A 160 1.43 6.17 15.69
N PHE A 161 2.51 5.54 16.17
CA PHE A 161 2.97 4.26 15.62
C PHE A 161 1.94 3.15 15.79
N THR A 162 1.24 3.10 16.92
CA THR A 162 0.17 2.14 17.16
C THR A 162 -0.95 2.29 16.11
N GLY A 163 -1.33 3.54 15.79
CA GLY A 163 -2.28 3.82 14.71
C GLY A 163 -1.79 3.36 13.33
N LEU A 164 -0.52 3.65 13.01
CA LEU A 164 0.11 3.15 11.78
C LEU A 164 0.16 1.62 11.73
N GLY A 165 0.42 0.94 12.86
CA GLY A 165 0.43 -0.52 12.89
C GLY A 165 -0.95 -1.14 12.72
N MET A 166 -1.98 -0.55 13.32
CA MET A 166 -3.37 -1.01 13.19
C MET A 166 -3.93 -0.86 11.77
N CYS A 167 -3.42 0.11 10.99
CA CYS A 167 -3.93 0.42 9.66
C CYS A 167 -2.94 0.03 8.55
N LEU A 168 -1.76 0.66 8.53
CA LEU A 168 -0.78 0.52 7.45
C LEU A 168 -0.06 -0.84 7.50
N LEU A 169 0.50 -1.26 8.64
CA LEU A 169 1.13 -2.59 8.75
C LEU A 169 0.10 -3.69 8.52
N ALA A 170 -1.09 -3.56 9.12
CA ALA A 170 -2.17 -4.53 8.96
C ALA A 170 -2.55 -4.72 7.49
N THR A 171 -2.79 -3.64 6.75
CA THR A 171 -3.18 -3.74 5.33
C THR A 171 -2.05 -4.29 4.48
N GLY A 172 -0.81 -3.83 4.68
CA GLY A 172 0.33 -4.34 3.91
C GLY A 172 0.61 -5.82 4.16
N PHE A 173 0.51 -6.29 5.41
CA PHE A 173 0.63 -7.72 5.72
C PHE A 173 -0.53 -8.53 5.15
N GLY A 174 -1.73 -7.94 5.10
CA GLY A 174 -2.87 -8.51 4.41
C GLY A 174 -2.60 -8.70 2.92
N PHE A 175 -2.07 -7.66 2.28
CA PHE A 175 -1.68 -7.69 0.87
C PHE A 175 -0.61 -8.76 0.60
N SER A 176 0.37 -8.89 1.51
CA SER A 176 1.44 -9.92 1.50
C SER A 176 0.95 -11.35 1.71
N THR A 177 -0.27 -11.50 2.23
CA THR A 177 -0.92 -12.79 2.48
C THR A 177 -2.24 -12.84 1.73
N ALA A 178 -2.22 -12.38 0.49
CA ALA A 178 -3.37 -12.37 -0.38
C ALA A 178 -4.04 -13.75 -0.41
N ILE A 179 -5.37 -13.79 -0.23
CA ILE A 179 -6.16 -15.02 -0.35
C ILE A 179 -6.91 -15.00 -1.68
N THR A 180 -7.61 -13.89 -1.95
CA THR A 180 -8.41 -13.66 -3.16
C THR A 180 -8.19 -12.28 -3.77
N ASN A 181 -7.10 -11.59 -3.40
CA ASN A 181 -6.80 -10.25 -3.90
C ASN A 181 -6.81 -10.24 -5.44
N PRO A 182 -7.69 -9.44 -6.07
CA PRO A 182 -7.84 -9.43 -7.53
C PRO A 182 -6.62 -8.83 -8.23
N PHE A 183 -5.91 -7.88 -7.61
CA PHE A 183 -4.81 -7.14 -8.24
C PHE A 183 -3.47 -7.86 -8.23
N SER A 184 -3.30 -8.83 -7.31
CA SER A 184 -2.12 -9.70 -7.25
C SER A 184 -2.47 -11.11 -7.71
N ILE A 185 -3.09 -11.92 -6.85
CA ILE A 185 -3.42 -13.32 -7.13
C ILE A 185 -4.37 -13.44 -8.31
N GLY A 186 -5.42 -12.61 -8.37
CA GLY A 186 -6.41 -12.66 -9.45
C GLY A 186 -5.75 -12.59 -10.82
N LEU A 187 -5.07 -11.48 -11.10
CA LEU A 187 -4.35 -11.27 -12.36
C LEU A 187 -3.23 -12.30 -12.59
N ALA A 188 -2.46 -12.65 -11.56
CA ALA A 188 -1.36 -13.59 -11.72
C ALA A 188 -1.86 -15.00 -12.08
N THR A 189 -2.93 -15.48 -11.43
CA THR A 189 -3.53 -16.78 -11.75
C THR A 189 -4.11 -16.82 -13.15
N GLU A 190 -4.73 -15.73 -13.62
CA GLU A 190 -5.21 -15.61 -15.00
C GLU A 190 -4.07 -15.79 -16.01
N GLN A 191 -2.92 -15.16 -15.77
CA GLN A 191 -1.75 -15.29 -16.65
C GLN A 191 -1.06 -16.65 -16.57
N MET A 192 -1.11 -17.31 -15.42
CA MET A 192 -0.54 -18.63 -15.21
C MET A 192 -1.50 -19.77 -15.60
N GLY A 193 -2.73 -19.47 -16.02
CA GLY A 193 -3.76 -20.47 -16.32
C GLY A 193 -4.26 -21.24 -15.10
N LEU A 194 -4.13 -20.67 -13.90
CA LEU A 194 -4.56 -21.25 -12.62
C LEU A 194 -5.92 -20.69 -12.18
N ARG A 195 -6.55 -21.35 -11.20
CA ARG A 195 -7.73 -20.80 -10.51
C ARG A 195 -7.32 -20.13 -9.21
N VAL A 196 -7.93 -18.99 -8.89
CA VAL A 196 -7.72 -18.25 -7.62
C VAL A 196 -7.96 -19.12 -6.37
N VAL A 197 -8.79 -20.15 -6.46
CA VAL A 197 -9.09 -21.06 -5.33
C VAL A 197 -8.09 -22.20 -5.17
N GLU A 198 -7.22 -22.44 -6.15
CA GLU A 198 -6.19 -23.47 -6.07
C GLU A 198 -5.15 -23.09 -5.01
N GLY A 199 -4.88 -24.00 -4.08
CA GLY A 199 -3.96 -23.73 -2.97
C GLY A 199 -4.46 -22.70 -1.95
N ILE A 200 -5.76 -22.39 -1.89
CA ILE A 200 -6.29 -21.36 -0.98
C ILE A 200 -6.08 -21.70 0.50
N TRP A 201 -6.13 -22.99 0.87
CA TRP A 201 -5.99 -23.46 2.25
C TRP A 201 -4.64 -23.05 2.86
N PHE A 202 -3.56 -23.14 2.09
CA PHE A 202 -2.22 -22.79 2.57
C PHE A 202 -2.10 -21.29 2.79
N ARG A 203 -2.68 -20.48 1.88
CA ARG A 203 -2.73 -19.02 2.01
C ARG A 203 -3.50 -18.57 3.24
N ILE A 204 -4.61 -19.26 3.57
CA ILE A 204 -5.38 -19.00 4.80
C ILE A 204 -4.53 -19.28 6.05
N ILE A 205 -3.78 -20.38 6.08
CA ILE A 205 -2.90 -20.69 7.22
C ILE A 205 -1.82 -19.63 7.39
N ILE A 206 -1.15 -19.23 6.30
CA ILE A 206 -0.13 -18.19 6.30
C ILE A 206 -0.71 -16.86 6.80
N PHE A 207 -1.90 -16.48 6.31
CA PHE A 207 -2.63 -15.29 6.75
C PHE A 207 -2.85 -15.30 8.27
N ILE A 208 -3.36 -16.41 8.82
CA ILE A 208 -3.61 -16.56 10.26
C ILE A 208 -2.31 -16.41 11.06
N ILE A 209 -1.22 -17.05 10.63
CA ILE A 209 0.07 -16.98 11.32
C ILE A 209 0.61 -15.55 11.33
N LEU A 210 0.59 -14.85 10.18
CA LEU A 210 1.06 -13.47 10.10
C LEU A 210 0.14 -12.49 10.85
N TYR A 211 -1.17 -12.75 10.90
CA TYR A 211 -2.11 -11.99 11.72
C TYR A 211 -1.76 -12.10 13.21
N LEU A 212 -1.53 -13.32 13.69
CA LEU A 212 -1.12 -13.56 15.08
C LEU A 212 0.23 -12.92 15.40
N LEU A 213 1.19 -13.00 14.48
CA LEU A 213 2.49 -12.36 14.60
C LEU A 213 2.36 -10.84 14.75
N LEU A 214 1.57 -10.19 13.88
CA LEU A 214 1.34 -8.76 13.93
C LEU A 214 0.63 -8.37 15.23
N CYS A 215 -0.39 -9.11 15.64
CA CYS A 215 -1.08 -8.89 16.91
C CYS A 215 -0.13 -8.99 18.11
N LEU A 216 0.76 -9.99 18.12
CA LEU A 216 1.77 -10.15 19.15
C LEU A 216 2.75 -8.97 19.17
N PHE A 217 3.29 -8.59 18.02
CA PHE A 217 4.20 -7.45 17.87
C PHE A 217 3.57 -6.15 18.39
N MET A 218 2.32 -5.88 18.00
CA MET A 218 1.58 -4.68 18.42
C MET A 218 1.29 -4.71 19.93
N THR A 219 0.90 -5.85 20.48
CA THR A 219 0.66 -5.99 21.93
C THR A 219 1.92 -5.79 22.76
N ILE A 220 3.06 -6.33 22.32
CA ILE A 220 4.35 -6.10 22.99
C ILE A 220 4.68 -4.60 22.99
N HIS A 221 4.49 -3.94 21.85
CA HIS A 221 4.73 -2.51 21.74
C HIS A 221 3.81 -1.67 22.62
N VAL A 222 2.49 -1.92 22.56
CA VAL A 222 1.47 -1.20 23.31
C VAL A 222 1.69 -1.36 24.82
N LYS A 223 1.94 -2.59 25.30
CA LYS A 223 2.25 -2.83 26.73
C LYS A 223 3.51 -2.09 27.18
N LYS A 224 4.48 -1.91 26.29
CA LYS A 224 5.72 -1.16 26.61
C LYS A 224 5.44 0.33 26.77
N ILE A 225 4.67 0.94 25.87
CA ILE A 225 4.34 2.38 25.94
C ILE A 225 3.37 2.68 27.09
N GLU A 226 2.45 1.76 27.43
CA GLU A 226 1.56 1.91 28.59
C GLU A 226 2.35 1.94 29.91
N LYS A 227 3.43 1.16 30.01
CA LYS A 227 4.32 1.16 31.18
C LYS A 227 5.30 2.33 31.19
N LYS A 228 5.84 2.69 30.02
CA LYS A 228 6.82 3.78 29.85
C LYS A 228 6.50 4.57 28.57
N PRO A 229 5.72 5.65 28.66
CA PRO A 229 5.31 6.46 27.50
C PRO A 229 6.48 6.99 26.68
N GLU A 230 7.59 7.35 27.33
CA GLU A 230 8.83 7.84 26.70
C GLU A 230 9.50 6.84 25.76
N SER A 231 9.13 5.56 25.85
CA SER A 231 9.65 4.54 24.94
C SER A 231 9.01 4.59 23.54
N SER A 232 7.97 5.42 23.36
CA SER A 232 7.36 5.67 22.07
C SER A 232 8.29 6.48 21.15
N PRO A 233 8.46 6.10 19.87
CA PRO A 233 9.23 6.88 18.90
C PRO A 233 8.63 8.26 18.60
N THR A 234 7.38 8.50 19.00
CA THR A 234 6.61 9.72 18.75
C THR A 234 6.16 10.43 20.02
N TYR A 235 6.72 10.09 21.19
CA TYR A 235 6.29 10.63 22.48
C TYR A 235 6.13 12.16 22.52
N GLU A 236 7.17 12.91 22.11
CA GLU A 236 7.14 14.39 22.10
C GLU A 236 6.12 14.94 21.10
N SER A 237 6.14 14.45 19.86
CA SER A 237 5.23 14.90 18.81
C SER A 237 3.77 14.56 19.13
N ASP A 238 3.53 13.45 19.83
CA ASP A 238 2.20 13.00 20.19
C ASP A 238 1.65 13.80 21.37
N ARG A 239 2.48 14.22 22.33
CA ARG A 239 2.07 15.19 23.37
C ARG A 239 1.58 16.50 22.75
N GLU A 240 2.30 17.05 21.78
CA GLU A 240 1.87 18.26 21.09
C GLU A 240 0.55 18.04 20.33
N LYS A 241 0.41 16.93 19.61
CA LYS A 241 -0.84 16.60 18.90
C LYS A 241 -2.01 16.45 19.87
N PHE A 242 -1.79 15.78 21.00
CA PHE A 242 -2.81 15.54 22.01
C PHE A 242 -3.31 16.84 22.62
N ALA A 243 -2.39 17.75 22.99
CA ALA A 243 -2.72 19.07 23.51
C ALA A 243 -3.42 19.96 22.46
N LYS A 244 -2.92 19.98 21.21
CA LYS A 244 -3.51 20.79 20.12
C LYS A 244 -4.92 20.36 19.73
N LEU A 245 -5.25 19.08 19.88
CA LEU A 245 -6.54 18.52 19.49
C LEU A 245 -7.60 18.58 20.60
N ASN A 246 -7.30 19.15 21.78
CA ASN A 246 -8.20 19.18 22.95
C ASN A 246 -8.94 17.85 23.14
N MET A 247 -8.21 16.73 23.06
CA MET A 247 -8.79 15.39 22.99
C MET A 247 -9.71 15.08 24.18
N GLU A 248 -9.40 15.58 25.37
CA GLU A 248 -10.19 15.32 26.59
C GLU A 248 -11.62 15.91 26.51
N GLU A 249 -11.77 17.13 25.99
CA GLU A 249 -13.09 17.76 25.82
C GLU A 249 -13.81 17.24 24.57
N ASN A 250 -13.08 17.07 23.47
CA ASN A 250 -13.65 16.74 22.17
C ASN A 250 -14.25 15.32 22.13
N PHE A 251 -13.72 14.33 22.86
CA PHE A 251 -14.23 12.96 22.72
C PHE A 251 -15.23 12.51 23.80
N SER A 252 -15.75 13.45 24.60
CA SER A 252 -16.68 13.18 25.72
C SER A 252 -18.08 12.73 25.31
N SER A 253 -18.58 13.19 24.16
CA SER A 253 -19.91 12.87 23.65
C SER A 253 -19.92 12.72 22.12
N TYR A 254 -20.85 11.92 21.59
CA TYR A 254 -21.01 11.74 20.15
C TYR A 254 -22.42 12.10 19.70
N ASN A 255 -22.54 12.66 18.49
CA ASN A 255 -23.84 12.92 17.90
C ASN A 255 -24.31 11.67 17.14
N ARG A 256 -25.41 11.06 17.58
CA ARG A 256 -25.95 9.82 17.01
C ARG A 256 -26.35 9.95 15.54
N ARG A 257 -26.82 11.13 15.09
CA ARG A 257 -27.16 11.39 13.69
C ARG A 257 -25.90 11.39 12.83
N ILE A 258 -24.88 12.13 13.25
CA ILE A 258 -23.60 12.25 12.54
C ILE A 258 -22.90 10.88 12.47
N LEU A 259 -22.88 10.15 13.59
CA LEU A 259 -22.36 8.78 13.65
C LEU A 259 -23.08 7.89 12.63
N LYS A 260 -24.42 7.84 12.66
CA LYS A 260 -25.21 7.00 11.76
C LYS A 260 -24.93 7.34 10.29
N THR A 261 -24.90 8.63 9.93
CA THR A 261 -24.60 9.09 8.56
C THR A 261 -23.24 8.58 8.08
N TYR A 262 -22.18 8.79 8.87
CA TYR A 262 -20.84 8.39 8.47
C TYR A 262 -20.61 6.87 8.54
N THR A 263 -21.24 6.16 9.48
CA THR A 263 -21.21 4.70 9.51
C THR A 263 -21.87 4.13 8.24
N LEU A 264 -23.04 4.63 7.84
CA LEU A 264 -23.69 4.19 6.60
C LEU A 264 -22.84 4.51 5.36
N PHE A 265 -22.17 5.67 5.34
CA PHE A 265 -21.24 6.02 4.28
C PHE A 265 -20.05 5.07 4.17
N PHE A 266 -19.39 4.73 5.29
CA PHE A 266 -18.29 3.78 5.26
C PHE A 266 -18.75 2.36 4.92
N VAL A 267 -19.96 1.96 5.34
CA VAL A 267 -20.58 0.69 4.91
C VAL A 267 -20.84 0.70 3.40
N TRP A 268 -21.32 1.81 2.84
CA TRP A 268 -21.49 1.97 1.39
C TRP A 268 -20.17 1.88 0.62
N VAL A 269 -19.14 2.58 1.09
CA VAL A 269 -17.80 2.51 0.49
C VAL A 269 -17.26 1.08 0.54
N LEU A 270 -17.42 0.38 1.67
CA LEU A 270 -17.03 -1.02 1.78
C LEU A 270 -17.80 -1.91 0.79
N ALA A 271 -19.12 -1.69 0.64
CA ALA A 271 -19.92 -2.40 -0.34
C ALA A 271 -19.46 -2.11 -1.79
N ALA A 272 -19.10 -0.86 -2.10
CA ALA A 272 -18.57 -0.47 -3.40
C ALA A 272 -17.22 -1.14 -3.70
N ILE A 273 -16.34 -1.25 -2.70
CA ILE A 273 -15.08 -1.99 -2.81
C ILE A 273 -15.36 -3.46 -3.13
N ILE A 274 -16.19 -4.12 -2.32
CA ILE A 274 -16.54 -5.54 -2.50
C ILE A 274 -17.16 -5.75 -3.89
N ALA A 275 -18.09 -4.89 -4.30
CA ALA A 275 -18.72 -4.95 -5.61
C ALA A 275 -17.69 -4.80 -6.73
N SER A 276 -16.74 -3.86 -6.61
CA SER A 276 -15.68 -3.66 -7.60
C SER A 276 -14.72 -4.86 -7.72
N SER A 277 -14.51 -5.60 -6.64
CA SER A 277 -13.65 -6.80 -6.66
C SER A 277 -14.35 -8.03 -7.24
N ILE A 278 -15.67 -8.17 -7.05
CA ILE A 278 -16.42 -9.37 -7.45
C ILE A 278 -17.00 -9.24 -8.87
N ILE A 279 -17.40 -8.04 -9.28
CA ILE A 279 -18.07 -7.82 -10.57
C ILE A 279 -17.00 -7.66 -11.67
N PRO A 280 -16.90 -8.58 -12.65
CA PRO A 280 -15.83 -8.55 -13.65
C PRO A 280 -15.74 -7.22 -14.42
N ALA A 281 -16.89 -6.61 -14.73
CA ALA A 281 -16.95 -5.31 -15.41
C ALA A 281 -16.34 -4.14 -14.61
N LEU A 282 -16.14 -4.31 -13.30
CA LEU A 282 -15.64 -3.26 -12.40
C LEU A 282 -14.22 -3.52 -11.89
N GLN A 283 -13.65 -4.71 -12.11
CA GLN A 283 -12.34 -5.10 -11.56
C GLN A 283 -11.20 -4.19 -12.04
N GLY A 284 -11.26 -3.69 -13.28
CA GLY A 284 -10.30 -2.71 -13.81
C GLY A 284 -10.56 -1.25 -13.39
N TYR A 285 -11.67 -0.98 -12.70
CA TYR A 285 -12.14 0.37 -12.36
C TYR A 285 -12.36 0.59 -10.85
N SER A 286 -11.75 -0.25 -10.00
CA SER A 286 -11.88 -0.16 -8.54
C SER A 286 -11.59 1.24 -8.00
N ILE A 287 -10.41 1.79 -8.29
CA ILE A 287 -9.99 3.11 -7.81
C ILE A 287 -10.97 4.21 -8.27
N PRO A 288 -11.36 4.33 -9.56
CA PRO A 288 -12.41 5.26 -9.99
C PRO A 288 -13.75 5.08 -9.27
N VAL A 289 -14.23 3.85 -9.09
CA VAL A 289 -15.51 3.56 -8.42
C VAL A 289 -15.47 4.04 -6.97
N ILE A 290 -14.36 3.79 -6.26
CA ILE A 290 -14.16 4.22 -4.88
C ILE A 290 -14.05 5.76 -4.82
N ALA A 291 -13.29 6.37 -5.72
CA ALA A 291 -13.16 7.82 -5.82
C ALA A 291 -14.51 8.51 -5.99
N ILE A 292 -15.34 8.03 -6.93
CA ILE A 292 -16.69 8.55 -7.17
C ILE A 292 -17.58 8.33 -5.95
N SER A 293 -17.48 7.17 -5.30
CA SER A 293 -18.25 6.85 -4.08
C SER A 293 -17.90 7.81 -2.93
N PHE A 294 -16.62 8.14 -2.74
CA PHE A 294 -16.19 9.16 -1.78
C PHE A 294 -16.68 10.55 -2.17
N LEU A 295 -16.55 10.93 -3.44
CA LEU A 295 -16.94 12.24 -3.94
C LEU A 295 -18.44 12.47 -3.78
N ILE A 296 -19.29 11.56 -4.26
CA ILE A 296 -20.74 11.71 -4.14
C ILE A 296 -21.16 11.54 -2.67
N GLY A 297 -20.64 10.49 -2.03
CA GLY A 297 -21.03 10.12 -0.68
C GLY A 297 -20.75 11.21 0.35
N ILE A 298 -19.65 11.98 0.21
CA ILE A 298 -19.36 13.05 1.16
C ILE A 298 -20.32 14.24 1.04
N PHE A 299 -20.75 14.58 -0.18
CA PHE A 299 -21.76 15.62 -0.37
C PHE A 299 -23.12 15.16 0.16
N VAL A 300 -23.51 13.91 -0.07
CA VAL A 300 -24.71 13.30 0.52
C VAL A 300 -24.64 13.34 2.05
N CYS A 301 -23.50 12.98 2.65
CA CYS A 301 -23.31 13.04 4.10
C CYS A 301 -23.46 14.45 4.66
N GLY A 302 -22.80 15.43 4.04
CA GLY A 302 -22.88 16.83 4.48
C GLY A 302 -24.31 17.36 4.44
N LEU A 303 -25.05 17.08 3.36
CA LEU A 303 -26.46 17.44 3.23
C LEU A 303 -27.32 16.73 4.30
N ALA A 304 -27.09 15.44 4.54
CA ALA A 304 -27.81 14.66 5.56
C ALA A 304 -27.56 15.15 7.00
N ILE A 305 -26.41 15.79 7.25
CA ILE A 305 -26.06 16.42 8.54
C ILE A 305 -26.68 17.82 8.68
N GLY A 306 -27.08 18.45 7.58
CA GLY A 306 -27.71 19.77 7.55
C GLY A 306 -26.81 20.89 7.03
N GLU A 307 -25.65 20.57 6.46
CA GLU A 307 -24.76 21.55 5.83
C GLU A 307 -25.27 21.98 4.46
N LYS A 308 -24.99 23.24 4.08
CA LYS A 308 -25.34 23.76 2.74
C LYS A 308 -24.34 23.25 1.70
N PHE A 309 -24.81 22.92 0.48
CA PHE A 309 -23.96 22.42 -0.62
C PHE A 309 -22.71 23.28 -0.88
N ALA A 310 -22.87 24.60 -0.96
CA ALA A 310 -21.75 25.52 -1.17
C ALA A 310 -20.73 25.51 -0.02
N HIS A 311 -21.18 25.28 1.21
CA HIS A 311 -20.28 25.17 2.37
C HIS A 311 -19.51 23.85 2.32
N ILE A 312 -20.17 22.75 1.95
CA ILE A 312 -19.53 21.44 1.73
C ILE A 312 -18.43 21.57 0.66
N GLY A 313 -18.73 22.22 -0.47
CA GLY A 313 -17.75 22.47 -1.54
C GLY A 313 -16.52 23.25 -1.06
N LYS A 314 -16.69 24.29 -0.23
CA LYS A 314 -15.57 25.03 0.37
C LYS A 314 -14.73 24.16 1.30
N MET A 315 -15.37 23.36 2.14
CA MET A 315 -14.68 22.41 3.01
C MET A 315 -13.91 21.38 2.16
N PHE A 316 -14.54 20.82 1.12
CA PHE A 316 -13.92 19.85 0.24
C PHE A 316 -12.68 20.42 -0.49
N LEU A 317 -12.81 21.57 -1.17
CA LEU A 317 -11.70 22.20 -1.90
C LEU A 317 -10.55 22.57 -0.97
N SER A 318 -10.86 23.00 0.26
CA SER A 318 -9.85 23.26 1.28
C SER A 318 -9.07 21.98 1.65
N GLY A 319 -9.72 20.82 1.69
CA GLY A 319 -9.09 19.52 1.92
C GLY A 319 -8.22 19.05 0.76
N VAL A 320 -8.70 19.21 -0.47
CA VAL A 320 -7.94 18.94 -1.71
C VAL A 320 -6.61 19.70 -1.68
N GLY A 321 -6.65 20.99 -1.38
CA GLY A 321 -5.45 21.83 -1.33
C GLY A 321 -4.42 21.42 -0.26
N SER A 322 -4.84 20.76 0.83
CA SER A 322 -3.88 20.27 1.85
C SER A 322 -3.10 19.02 1.43
N ILE A 323 -3.64 18.22 0.51
CA ILE A 323 -3.02 16.96 0.05
C ILE A 323 -2.37 17.12 -1.32
N ALA A 324 -2.63 18.21 -2.07
CA ALA A 324 -2.02 18.48 -3.37
C ALA A 324 -0.50 18.23 -3.47
N PRO A 325 0.35 18.51 -2.46
CA PRO A 325 1.78 18.16 -2.54
C PRO A 325 2.05 16.66 -2.76
N ALA A 326 1.14 15.77 -2.38
CA ALA A 326 1.25 14.34 -2.65
C ALA A 326 1.35 13.99 -4.13
N ILE A 327 0.75 14.78 -5.03
CA ILE A 327 0.82 14.55 -6.48
C ILE A 327 2.26 14.64 -6.98
N VAL A 328 3.06 15.56 -6.42
CA VAL A 328 4.48 15.70 -6.77
C VAL A 328 5.25 14.45 -6.34
N MET A 329 4.98 13.93 -5.13
CA MET A 329 5.62 12.70 -4.67
C MET A 329 5.25 11.51 -5.54
N ILE A 330 3.99 11.40 -5.97
CA ILE A 330 3.50 10.35 -6.87
C ILE A 330 4.19 10.44 -8.23
N ALA A 331 4.28 11.64 -8.81
CA ALA A 331 4.95 11.85 -10.09
C ALA A 331 6.44 11.47 -10.04
N LEU A 332 7.15 11.88 -8.97
CA LEU A 332 8.56 11.51 -8.76
C LEU A 332 8.73 10.00 -8.58
N ALA A 333 7.87 9.34 -7.80
CA ALA A 333 7.92 7.90 -7.62
C ALA A 333 7.66 7.14 -8.93
N ALA A 334 6.62 7.53 -9.67
CA ALA A 334 6.28 6.94 -10.95
C ALA A 334 7.37 7.16 -12.03
N SER A 335 8.14 8.25 -11.91
CA SER A 335 9.26 8.54 -12.81
C SER A 335 10.37 7.49 -12.75
N ILE A 336 10.59 6.87 -11.60
CA ILE A 336 11.61 5.82 -11.42
C ILE A 336 11.29 4.64 -12.35
N LYS A 337 10.05 4.15 -12.30
CA LYS A 337 9.54 3.09 -13.19
C LYS A 337 9.58 3.54 -14.65
N PHE A 338 9.12 4.75 -14.95
CA PHE A 338 9.11 5.30 -16.29
C PHE A 338 10.51 5.30 -16.92
N ILE A 339 11.55 5.74 -16.19
CA ILE A 339 12.93 5.73 -16.69
C ILE A 339 13.40 4.30 -16.98
N LEU A 340 13.11 3.33 -16.12
CA LEU A 340 13.50 1.92 -16.33
C LEU A 340 12.86 1.30 -17.57
N GLN A 341 11.60 1.62 -17.83
CA GLN A 341 10.87 1.14 -18.99
C GLN A 341 11.29 1.85 -20.27
N ASP A 342 11.31 3.19 -20.26
CA ASP A 342 11.68 4.00 -21.45
C ASP A 342 13.15 3.84 -21.83
N SER A 343 14.03 3.50 -20.87
CA SER A 343 15.42 3.14 -21.15
C SER A 343 15.61 1.72 -21.67
N GLN A 344 14.57 0.87 -21.63
CA GLN A 344 14.59 -0.51 -22.09
C GLN A 344 15.68 -1.38 -21.43
N ILE A 345 16.03 -1.12 -20.17
CA ILE A 345 17.03 -1.95 -19.46
C ILE A 345 16.41 -3.07 -18.64
N MET A 346 15.11 -3.00 -18.36
CA MET A 346 14.41 -3.96 -17.50
C MET A 346 14.47 -5.40 -18.05
N GLY A 347 14.30 -5.58 -19.36
CA GLY A 347 14.39 -6.91 -19.98
C GLY A 347 15.77 -7.52 -19.83
N THR A 348 16.83 -6.72 -19.98
CA THR A 348 18.22 -7.16 -19.81
C THR A 348 18.51 -7.58 -18.38
N ILE A 349 18.06 -6.78 -17.40
CA ILE A 349 18.19 -7.11 -15.97
C ILE A 349 17.54 -8.47 -15.72
N ILE A 350 16.31 -8.68 -16.20
CA ILE A 350 15.60 -9.95 -16.02
C ILE A 350 16.34 -11.09 -16.71
N LYS A 351 16.84 -10.93 -17.95
CA LYS A 351 17.61 -12.00 -18.63
C LYS A 351 18.89 -12.38 -17.88
N GLN A 352 19.68 -11.40 -17.44
CA GLN A 352 20.93 -11.67 -16.72
C GLN A 352 20.65 -12.45 -15.44
N ILE A 353 19.60 -12.05 -14.73
CA ILE A 353 19.08 -12.74 -13.55
C ILE A 353 18.71 -14.19 -13.90
N VAL A 354 17.91 -14.44 -14.94
CA VAL A 354 17.52 -15.81 -15.35
C VAL A 354 18.74 -16.68 -15.65
N ASN A 355 19.69 -16.18 -16.43
CA ASN A 355 20.89 -16.92 -16.83
C ASN A 355 21.79 -17.35 -15.66
N TRP A 356 21.78 -16.61 -14.54
CA TRP A 356 22.60 -16.95 -13.38
C TRP A 356 22.10 -18.19 -12.62
N PHE A 357 20.85 -18.64 -12.86
CA PHE A 357 20.21 -19.67 -12.04
C PHE A 357 19.60 -20.85 -12.81
N SER A 358 19.79 -20.89 -14.14
CA SER A 358 19.49 -22.06 -14.97
C SER A 358 20.26 -23.29 -14.48
N GLY A 359 19.56 -24.39 -14.14
CA GLY A 359 20.16 -25.64 -13.64
C GLY A 359 20.33 -25.74 -12.12
N SER A 360 19.76 -24.81 -11.35
CA SER A 360 19.72 -24.87 -9.88
C SER A 360 18.68 -25.87 -9.35
N SER A 361 18.76 -26.27 -8.07
CA SER A 361 17.76 -27.15 -7.47
C SER A 361 16.40 -26.44 -7.35
N PRO A 362 15.26 -27.18 -7.33
CA PRO A 362 13.93 -26.56 -7.27
C PRO A 362 13.76 -25.59 -6.10
N ILE A 363 14.32 -25.92 -4.92
CA ILE A 363 14.27 -25.04 -3.74
C ILE A 363 15.08 -23.75 -3.98
N LEU A 364 16.27 -23.85 -4.55
CA LEU A 364 17.06 -22.66 -4.90
C LEU A 364 16.34 -21.83 -5.96
N GLY A 365 15.67 -22.47 -6.93
CA GLY A 365 14.81 -21.82 -7.90
C GLY A 365 13.68 -21.02 -7.27
N ILE A 366 12.96 -21.58 -6.30
CA ILE A 366 11.88 -20.88 -5.58
C ILE A 366 12.41 -19.66 -4.83
N LEU A 367 13.49 -19.84 -4.07
CA LEU A 367 14.11 -18.73 -3.32
C LEU A 367 14.68 -17.67 -4.24
N PHE A 368 15.12 -18.07 -5.42
CA PHE A 368 15.59 -17.17 -6.44
C PHE A 368 14.45 -16.35 -7.05
N ILE A 369 13.36 -17.00 -7.49
CA ILE A 369 12.13 -16.32 -7.94
C ILE A 369 11.70 -15.29 -6.90
N TYR A 370 11.67 -15.68 -5.63
CA TYR A 370 11.34 -14.77 -4.53
C TYR A 370 12.31 -13.59 -4.43
N LEU A 371 13.63 -13.83 -4.49
CA LEU A 371 14.65 -12.78 -4.48
C LEU A 371 14.51 -11.80 -5.66
N ILE A 372 14.25 -12.30 -6.87
CA ILE A 372 14.01 -11.46 -8.04
C ILE A 372 12.85 -10.51 -7.76
N ILE A 373 11.75 -11.02 -7.23
CA ILE A 373 10.55 -10.24 -7.02
C ILE A 373 10.79 -9.19 -5.95
N LEU A 374 11.53 -9.52 -4.88
CA LEU A 374 11.97 -8.53 -3.89
C LEU A 374 12.80 -7.41 -4.54
N LEU A 375 13.75 -7.76 -5.42
CA LEU A 375 14.56 -6.76 -6.13
C LEU A 375 13.73 -5.92 -7.10
N ILE A 376 12.82 -6.54 -7.85
CA ILE A 376 11.96 -5.83 -8.79
C ILE A 376 10.94 -4.96 -8.07
N GLN A 377 10.43 -5.39 -6.91
CA GLN A 377 9.50 -4.61 -6.10
C GLN A 377 10.07 -3.25 -5.73
N PHE A 378 11.37 -3.19 -5.49
CA PHE A 378 12.06 -1.94 -5.24
C PHE A 378 11.86 -0.93 -6.37
N PHE A 379 11.74 -1.38 -7.62
CA PHE A 379 11.59 -0.54 -8.80
C PHE A 379 10.14 -0.42 -9.28
N ILE A 380 9.35 -1.49 -9.13
CA ILE A 380 7.99 -1.62 -9.62
C ILE A 380 7.07 -1.96 -8.43
N GLY A 381 6.59 -0.92 -7.73
CA GLY A 381 5.67 -1.07 -6.60
C GLY A 381 4.22 -1.42 -6.97
N SER A 382 3.88 -1.58 -8.25
CA SER A 382 2.54 -1.98 -8.69
C SER A 382 2.48 -3.49 -8.90
N ALA A 383 1.60 -4.17 -8.17
CA ALA A 383 1.35 -5.61 -8.32
C ALA A 383 0.97 -5.97 -9.76
N SER A 384 -0.04 -5.30 -10.31
CA SER A 384 -0.57 -5.58 -11.64
C SER A 384 0.45 -5.37 -12.76
N ALA A 385 1.31 -4.35 -12.65
CA ALA A 385 2.38 -4.13 -13.61
C ALA A 385 3.42 -5.26 -13.60
N LYS A 386 3.77 -5.77 -12.41
CA LYS A 386 4.68 -6.90 -12.28
C LYS A 386 4.07 -8.19 -12.81
N VAL A 387 2.77 -8.39 -12.60
CA VAL A 387 2.06 -9.54 -13.17
C VAL A 387 2.32 -9.60 -14.67
N ILE A 388 1.95 -8.55 -15.40
CA ILE A 388 2.09 -8.48 -16.86
C ILE A 388 3.53 -8.73 -17.34
N LEU A 389 4.53 -8.19 -16.62
CA LEU A 389 5.91 -8.22 -17.08
C LEU A 389 6.68 -9.49 -16.68
N ILE A 390 6.37 -10.06 -15.51
CA ILE A 390 7.27 -11.01 -14.85
C ILE A 390 6.61 -12.37 -14.66
N ILE A 391 5.29 -12.44 -14.49
CA ILE A 391 4.61 -13.73 -14.29
C ILE A 391 4.83 -14.71 -15.46
N PRO A 392 4.78 -14.29 -16.74
CA PRO A 392 5.11 -15.19 -17.84
C PRO A 392 6.52 -15.77 -17.72
N ILE A 393 7.49 -14.94 -17.31
CA ILE A 393 8.89 -15.34 -17.14
C ILE A 393 9.04 -16.29 -15.94
N ILE A 394 8.40 -15.98 -14.81
CA ILE A 394 8.37 -16.85 -13.62
C ILE A 394 7.73 -18.20 -13.95
N SER A 395 6.67 -18.21 -14.75
CA SER A 395 5.96 -19.43 -15.12
C SER A 395 6.82 -20.38 -15.96
N ILE A 396 7.61 -19.82 -16.90
CA ILE A 396 8.61 -20.57 -17.68
C ILE A 396 9.68 -21.16 -16.75
N ILE A 397 10.28 -20.33 -15.89
CA ILE A 397 11.32 -20.76 -14.94
C ILE A 397 10.79 -21.86 -14.00
N ALA A 398 9.56 -21.70 -13.50
CA ALA A 398 8.95 -22.68 -12.62
C ALA A 398 8.79 -24.03 -13.33
N THR A 399 8.34 -24.03 -14.58
CA THR A 399 8.19 -25.24 -15.39
C THR A 399 9.53 -25.92 -15.65
N ASP A 400 10.55 -25.16 -16.05
CA ASP A 400 11.89 -25.69 -16.35
C ASP A 400 12.57 -26.31 -15.13
N LEU A 401 12.33 -25.75 -13.94
CA LEU A 401 12.89 -26.23 -12.68
C LEU A 401 12.00 -27.28 -11.98
N GLY A 402 10.86 -27.67 -12.57
CA GLY A 402 9.91 -28.62 -11.98
C GLY A 402 9.21 -28.11 -10.71
N ILE A 403 9.07 -26.79 -10.57
CA ILE A 403 8.38 -26.12 -9.47
C ILE A 403 6.90 -25.94 -9.86
N SER A 404 5.99 -26.16 -8.91
CA SER A 404 4.57 -25.92 -9.16
C SER A 404 4.29 -24.43 -9.41
N GLN A 405 3.34 -24.15 -10.29
CA GLN A 405 2.92 -22.77 -10.57
C GLN A 405 2.34 -22.09 -9.31
N ASN A 406 1.72 -22.84 -8.40
CA ASN A 406 1.22 -22.33 -7.11
C ASN A 406 2.35 -21.83 -6.19
N ILE A 407 3.48 -22.54 -6.12
CA ILE A 407 4.62 -22.11 -5.30
C ILE A 407 5.30 -20.89 -5.93
N ALA A 408 5.45 -20.87 -7.26
CA ALA A 408 5.95 -19.70 -7.99
C ALA A 408 5.07 -18.46 -7.77
N LEU A 409 3.75 -18.64 -7.83
CA LEU A 409 2.77 -17.62 -7.48
C LEU A 409 2.91 -17.17 -6.02
N LEU A 410 3.15 -18.09 -5.08
CA LEU A 410 3.36 -17.75 -3.67
C LEU A 410 4.63 -16.93 -3.44
N ALA A 411 5.72 -17.26 -4.14
CA ALA A 411 6.94 -16.48 -4.14
C ALA A 411 6.70 -15.05 -4.66
N PHE A 412 5.85 -14.91 -5.69
CA PHE A 412 5.40 -13.61 -6.17
C PHE A 412 4.63 -12.81 -5.13
N ILE A 413 3.60 -13.41 -4.51
CA ILE A 413 2.78 -12.73 -3.50
C ILE A 413 3.63 -12.24 -2.32
N PHE A 414 4.54 -13.09 -1.84
CA PHE A 414 5.43 -12.72 -0.76
C PHE A 414 6.38 -11.60 -1.15
N GLY A 415 6.98 -11.67 -2.34
CA GLY A 415 7.94 -10.68 -2.82
C GLY A 415 7.32 -9.32 -3.12
N ASP A 416 6.04 -9.29 -3.43
CA ASP A 416 5.29 -8.07 -3.70
C ASP A 416 4.87 -7.38 -2.39
N GLY A 417 4.28 -8.10 -1.44
CA GLY A 417 3.50 -7.46 -0.38
C GLY A 417 4.28 -6.77 0.75
N PHE A 418 5.12 -7.46 1.53
CA PHE A 418 5.56 -6.87 2.83
C PHE A 418 6.64 -5.81 2.62
N THR A 419 7.33 -5.91 1.50
CA THR A 419 8.26 -4.93 0.93
C THR A 419 7.61 -3.57 0.68
N ASP A 420 6.30 -3.50 0.43
CA ASP A 420 5.57 -2.22 0.34
C ASP A 420 5.62 -1.40 1.62
N LEU A 421 5.88 -2.06 2.75
CA LEU A 421 6.01 -1.43 4.06
C LEU A 421 7.47 -1.07 4.39
N ILE A 422 8.42 -1.35 3.50
CA ILE A 422 9.84 -1.11 3.70
C ILE A 422 10.38 -0.16 2.65
N TYR A 423 10.08 -0.41 1.37
CA TYR A 423 10.76 0.27 0.30
C TYR A 423 10.31 1.73 0.16
N PRO A 424 11.28 2.66 0.09
CA PRO A 424 10.98 4.09 -0.02
C PRO A 424 10.44 4.47 -1.40
N THR A 425 10.42 3.53 -2.34
CA THR A 425 9.84 3.69 -3.66
C THR A 425 8.33 3.45 -3.67
N ASN A 426 7.77 2.88 -2.59
CA ASN A 426 6.33 2.75 -2.44
C ASN A 426 5.71 4.12 -2.03
N PRO A 427 4.88 4.75 -2.90
CA PRO A 427 4.32 6.07 -2.63
C PRO A 427 3.29 6.05 -1.49
N VAL A 428 2.55 4.94 -1.34
CA VAL A 428 1.50 4.76 -0.32
C VAL A 428 2.10 4.81 1.07
N LEU A 429 3.22 4.11 1.30
CA LEU A 429 3.99 4.15 2.54
C LEU A 429 4.41 5.59 2.87
N LEU A 430 5.04 6.29 1.93
CA LEU A 430 5.55 7.64 2.17
C LEU A 430 4.44 8.65 2.46
N ILE A 431 3.31 8.53 1.77
CA ILE A 431 2.12 9.37 1.99
C ILE A 431 1.54 9.10 3.37
N ALA A 432 1.40 7.83 3.76
CA ALA A 432 0.91 7.43 5.07
C ALA A 432 1.78 7.99 6.21
N LEU A 433 3.10 7.88 6.06
CA LEU A 433 4.06 8.45 7.02
C LEU A 433 4.01 9.99 7.02
N GLY A 434 3.89 10.62 5.86
CA GLY A 434 3.77 12.07 5.72
C GLY A 434 2.52 12.64 6.39
N ILE A 435 1.37 12.00 6.18
CA ILE A 435 0.07 12.37 6.76
C ILE A 435 0.08 12.19 8.29
N SER A 436 0.66 11.10 8.78
CA SER A 436 0.77 10.84 10.22
C SER A 436 1.89 11.65 10.90
N SER A 437 2.65 12.45 10.15
CA SER A 437 3.84 13.15 10.62
C SER A 437 4.88 12.22 11.26
N PHE A 438 5.03 11.02 10.71
CA PHE A 438 5.98 10.01 11.14
C PHE A 438 7.20 9.98 10.21
N SER A 439 8.40 9.85 10.77
CA SER A 439 9.63 9.81 9.96
C SER A 439 9.89 8.42 9.39
N TYR A 440 10.23 8.34 8.10
CA TYR A 440 10.62 7.09 7.44
C TYR A 440 11.80 6.38 8.13
N THR A 441 12.81 7.10 8.59
CA THR A 441 13.94 6.49 9.31
C THR A 441 13.51 5.84 10.62
N LYS A 442 12.62 6.50 11.37
CA LYS A 442 12.03 5.92 12.59
C LYS A 442 11.18 4.70 12.25
N TRP A 443 10.49 4.72 11.11
CA TRP A 443 9.62 3.64 10.66
C TRP A 443 10.43 2.38 10.41
N VAL A 444 11.41 2.47 9.51
CA VAL A 444 12.30 1.35 9.19
C VAL A 444 12.96 0.82 10.45
N LYS A 445 13.55 1.67 11.30
CA LYS A 445 14.19 1.22 12.54
C LYS A 445 13.25 0.44 13.46
N LYS A 446 11.98 0.85 13.52
CA LYS A 446 10.97 0.24 14.40
C LYS A 446 10.42 -1.07 13.83
N THR A 447 10.26 -1.16 12.52
CA THR A 447 9.67 -2.32 11.85
C THR A 447 10.71 -3.34 11.39
N PHE A 448 11.99 -2.97 11.31
CA PHE A 448 13.06 -3.81 10.75
C PHE A 448 13.08 -5.25 11.29
N LEU A 449 13.02 -5.43 12.62
CA LEU A 449 13.03 -6.77 13.20
C LEU A 449 11.80 -7.59 12.82
N LEU A 450 10.62 -6.95 12.80
CA LEU A 450 9.39 -7.61 12.35
C LEU A 450 9.52 -8.05 10.89
N GLN A 451 10.06 -7.18 10.04
CA GLN A 451 10.25 -7.47 8.61
C GLN A 451 11.23 -8.61 8.37
N LEU A 452 12.30 -8.70 9.16
CA LEU A 452 13.25 -9.81 9.10
C LEU A 452 12.61 -11.13 9.52
N ILE A 453 11.76 -11.12 10.55
CA ILE A 453 10.98 -12.30 10.97
C ILE A 453 10.02 -12.72 9.85
N VAL A 454 9.32 -11.77 9.21
CA VAL A 454 8.42 -12.07 8.09
C VAL A 454 9.17 -12.63 6.89
N LEU A 455 10.35 -12.08 6.57
CA LEU A 455 11.23 -12.61 5.52
C LEU A 455 11.62 -14.08 5.84
N GLY A 456 12.01 -14.37 7.07
CA GLY A 456 12.34 -15.74 7.49
C GLY A 456 11.13 -16.69 7.42
N LEU A 457 9.95 -16.24 7.85
CA LEU A 457 8.72 -17.03 7.78
C LEU A 457 8.28 -17.32 6.36
N THR A 458 8.32 -16.31 5.48
CA THR A 458 7.96 -16.47 4.06
C THR A 458 8.91 -17.42 3.33
N VAL A 459 10.21 -17.35 3.59
CA VAL A 459 11.19 -18.36 3.14
C VAL A 459 10.81 -19.76 3.65
N GLY A 460 10.50 -19.88 4.95
CA GLY A 460 10.08 -21.15 5.55
C GLY A 460 8.80 -21.71 4.91
N PHE A 461 7.81 -20.87 4.62
CA PHE A 461 6.57 -21.28 3.96
C PHE A 461 6.78 -21.70 2.51
N LEU A 462 7.70 -21.06 1.77
CA LEU A 462 8.03 -21.48 0.42
C LEU A 462 8.65 -22.88 0.40
N ILE A 463 9.59 -23.14 1.31
CA ILE A 463 10.24 -24.46 1.45
C ILE A 463 9.21 -25.50 1.91
N LEU A 464 8.35 -25.17 2.88
CA LEU A 464 7.30 -26.05 3.35
C LEU A 464 6.29 -26.38 2.24
N GLY A 465 5.87 -25.37 1.47
CA GLY A 465 4.96 -25.54 0.33
C GLY A 465 5.51 -26.52 -0.70
N TYR A 466 6.80 -26.44 -1.00
CA TYR A 466 7.49 -27.39 -1.87
C TYR A 466 7.38 -28.83 -1.37
N PHE A 467 7.69 -29.09 -0.10
CA PHE A 467 7.59 -30.44 0.46
C PHE A 467 6.16 -30.96 0.59
N LEU A 468 5.17 -30.07 0.69
CA LEU A 468 3.75 -30.43 0.72
C LEU A 468 3.15 -30.65 -0.68
N GLY A 469 3.90 -30.39 -1.75
CA GLY A 469 3.38 -30.46 -3.12
C GLY A 469 2.32 -29.40 -3.42
N TYR A 470 2.46 -28.22 -2.80
CA TYR A 470 1.54 -27.08 -2.91
C TYR A 470 1.36 -26.57 -4.35
#